data_AF-A0A2P2LCA2-F1
#
_entry.id   AF-A0A2P2LCA2-F1
#
_cell.length_a   1.000
_cell.length_b   1.000
_cell.length_c   1.000
_cell.angle_alpha   90.00
_cell.angle_beta   90.00
_cell.angle_gamma   90.00
#
_symmetry.space_group_name_H-M   'P 1'
#
loop_
_entity.id
_entity.type
_entity.pdbx_description
1 polymer ?
#
loop_
_entity_poly.entity_id
_entity_poly.type
_entity_poly.pdbx_seq_one_letter_code
_entity_poly.pdbx_strand_id
1 'polypeptide(L)'
;MDVAEVEENLFAATDAKLHGDMCKLLSAIYCKILSIFPSLEAARPRSRSGIQALCSLHIALEKTKNVLKHCTECSKLYLVC
;
A
#
# COMPACT_ATOMS: atom_id res chain seq x y z
N MET A 1 -32.48 17.87 -1.22
CA MET A 1 -31.42 16.86 -1.20
C MET A 1 -31.87 15.75 -2.12
N ASP A 2 -31.38 15.80 -3.35
CA ASP A 2 -31.69 14.84 -4.38
C ASP A 2 -31.15 13.46 -4.00
N VAL A 3 -31.95 12.41 -4.25
CA VAL A 3 -31.57 11.02 -3.95
C VAL A 3 -30.24 10.63 -4.61
N ALA A 4 -29.95 11.17 -5.80
CA ALA A 4 -28.70 10.91 -6.52
C ALA A 4 -27.45 11.45 -5.79
N GLU A 5 -27.55 12.59 -5.09
CA GLU A 5 -26.43 13.21 -4.35
C GLU A 5 -26.09 12.42 -3.08
N VAL A 6 -27.10 11.77 -2.47
CA VAL A 6 -26.91 10.91 -1.30
C VAL A 6 -26.28 9.56 -1.69
N GLU A 7 -26.69 8.99 -2.82
CA GLU A 7 -26.11 7.74 -3.33
C GLU A 7 -24.66 7.90 -3.76
N GLU A 8 -24.30 9.00 -4.43
CA GLU A 8 -22.91 9.28 -4.84
C GLU A 8 -21.99 9.48 -3.63
N ASN A 9 -22.44 10.21 -2.61
CA ASN A 9 -21.71 10.39 -1.35
C ASN A 9 -21.54 9.09 -0.57
N LEU A 10 -22.56 8.22 -0.56
CA LEU A 10 -22.48 6.91 0.07
C LEU A 10 -21.47 6.01 -0.67
N PHE A 11 -21.48 6.05 -2.01
CA PHE A 11 -20.52 5.31 -2.84
C PHE A 11 -19.09 5.80 -2.61
N ALA A 12 -18.87 7.12 -2.60
CA ALA A 12 -17.57 7.73 -2.31
C ALA A 12 -17.08 7.41 -0.89
N ALA A 13 -17.98 7.41 0.11
CA ALA A 13 -17.66 7.01 1.47
C ALA A 13 -17.31 5.51 1.58
N THR A 14 -18.01 4.64 0.85
CA THR A 14 -17.68 3.21 0.79
C THR A 14 -16.37 2.95 0.08
N ASP A 15 -16.06 3.68 -0.99
CA ASP A 15 -14.81 3.56 -1.76
C ASP A 15 -13.62 4.07 -0.94
N ALA A 16 -13.77 5.21 -0.25
CA ALA A 16 -12.79 5.73 0.69
C ALA A 16 -12.52 4.77 1.87
N LYS A 17 -13.56 4.08 2.37
CA LYS A 17 -13.43 3.06 3.42
C LYS A 17 -12.74 1.79 2.90
N LEU A 18 -13.10 1.34 1.70
CA LEU A 18 -12.44 0.22 1.00
C LEU A 18 -10.95 0.50 0.78
N HIS A 19 -10.64 1.69 0.27
CA HIS A 19 -9.27 2.14 0.07
C HIS A 19 -8.50 2.23 1.39
N GLY A 20 -9.13 2.76 2.45
CA GLY A 20 -8.56 2.79 3.78
C GLY A 20 -8.21 1.41 4.34
N ASP A 21 -9.11 0.43 4.21
CA ASP A 21 -8.90 -0.92 4.72
C ASP A 21 -7.89 -1.72 3.87
N MET A 22 -7.89 -1.53 2.55
CA MET A 22 -6.86 -2.10 1.68
C MET A 22 -5.47 -1.52 1.96
N CYS A 23 -5.34 -0.20 2.13
CA CYS A 23 -4.04 0.41 2.44
C CYS A 23 -3.57 0.04 3.87
N LYS A 24 -4.47 -0.20 4.84
CA LYS A 24 -4.11 -0.77 6.15
C LYS A 24 -3.54 -2.18 6.04
N LEU A 25 -4.21 -3.08 5.30
CA LEU A 25 -3.73 -4.44 5.10
C LEU A 25 -2.38 -4.46 4.38
N LEU A 26 -2.25 -3.65 3.32
CA LEU A 26 -1.01 -3.49 2.57
C LEU A 26 0.12 -2.94 3.45
N SER A 27 -0.15 -1.96 4.31
CA SER A 27 0.81 -1.42 5.28
C SER A 27 1.27 -2.47 6.29
N ALA A 28 0.36 -3.30 6.80
CA ALA A 28 0.71 -4.38 7.71
C ALA A 28 1.64 -5.42 7.05
N ILE A 29 1.38 -5.78 5.80
CA ILE A 29 2.24 -6.68 5.01
C ILE A 29 3.60 -6.01 4.74
N TYR A 30 3.60 -4.75 4.33
CA TYR A 30 4.81 -3.96 4.09
C TYR A 30 5.72 -3.90 5.31
N CYS A 31 5.18 -3.60 6.50
CA CYS A 31 5.93 -3.59 7.75
C CYS A 31 6.52 -4.96 8.10
N LYS A 32 5.77 -6.05 7.90
CA LYS A 32 6.27 -7.41 8.13
C LYS A 32 7.43 -7.74 7.18
N ILE A 33 7.31 -7.41 5.90
CA ILE A 33 8.35 -7.66 4.91
C ILE A 33 9.59 -6.81 5.21
N LEU A 34 9.42 -5.52 5.55
CA LEU A 34 10.53 -4.67 5.96
C LEU A 34 11.27 -5.20 7.19
N SER A 35 10.57 -5.82 8.14
CA SER A 35 11.20 -6.42 9.31
C SER A 35 12.09 -7.63 8.97
N ILE A 36 11.74 -8.41 7.95
CA ILE A 36 12.51 -9.60 7.55
C ILE A 36 13.57 -9.29 6.49
N PHE A 37 13.41 -8.20 5.74
CA PHE A 37 14.26 -7.85 4.62
C PHE A 37 15.76 -7.73 4.99
N PRO A 38 16.16 -7.10 6.12
CA PRO A 38 17.56 -7.04 6.53
C PRO A 38 18.18 -8.43 6.74
N SER A 39 17.42 -9.36 7.31
CA SER A 39 17.89 -10.75 7.51
C SER A 39 18.05 -11.48 6.17
N LEU A 40 17.15 -11.21 5.22
CA LEU A 40 17.21 -11.80 3.88
C LEU A 40 18.39 -11.24 3.07
N GLU A 41 18.67 -9.94 3.20
CA GLU A 41 19.82 -9.29 2.58
C GLU A 41 21.14 -9.74 3.22
N ALA A 42 21.19 -9.88 4.54
CA ALA A 42 22.34 -10.38 5.28
C ALA A 42 22.71 -11.82 4.91
N ALA A 43 21.72 -12.64 4.52
CA ALA A 43 21.96 -14.00 4.03
C ALA A 43 22.74 -14.04 2.70
N ARG A 44 22.84 -12.90 1.98
CA ARG A 44 23.56 -12.72 0.71
C ARG A 44 23.44 -13.93 -0.23
N PRO A 45 22.30 -14.08 -0.94
CA PRO A 45 22.10 -15.19 -1.84
C PRO A 45 23.24 -15.25 -2.87
N ARG A 46 24.01 -16.34 -2.86
CA ARG A 46 25.12 -16.55 -3.82
C ARG A 46 24.64 -17.03 -5.19
N SER A 47 23.37 -17.40 -5.30
CA SER A 47 22.73 -17.80 -6.54
C SER A 47 22.16 -16.60 -7.30
N ARG A 48 22.30 -16.58 -8.64
CA ARG A 48 21.71 -15.56 -9.51
C ARG A 48 20.20 -15.40 -9.31
N SER A 49 19.47 -16.51 -9.12
CA SER A 49 18.03 -16.51 -8.84
C SER A 49 17.69 -15.82 -7.52
N GLY A 50 18.43 -16.11 -6.45
CA GLY A 50 18.25 -15.45 -5.15
C GLY A 50 18.56 -13.96 -5.17
N ILE A 51 19.60 -13.53 -5.88
CA ILE A 51 19.90 -12.10 -6.08
C ILE A 51 18.76 -11.42 -6.85
N GLN A 52 18.28 -12.05 -7.93
CA GLN A 52 17.18 -11.51 -8.72
C GLN A 52 15.89 -11.38 -7.91
N ALA A 53 15.56 -12.39 -7.09
CA ALA A 53 14.40 -12.36 -6.21
C ALA A 53 14.50 -11.24 -5.16
N LEU A 54 15.68 -11.02 -4.58
CA LEU A 54 15.92 -9.90 -3.66
C LEU A 54 15.75 -8.54 -4.34
N CYS A 55 16.30 -8.36 -5.55
CA CYS A 55 16.13 -7.13 -6.31
C CYS A 55 14.65 -6.87 -6.66
N SER A 56 13.93 -7.92 -7.08
CA SER A 56 12.48 -7.83 -7.35
C SER A 56 11.69 -7.46 -6.09
N LEU A 57 12.04 -8.03 -4.94
CA LEU A 57 11.41 -7.71 -3.65
C LEU A 57 11.66 -6.25 -3.26
N HIS A 58 12.89 -5.76 -3.41
CA HIS A 58 13.22 -4.36 -3.13
C HIS A 58 12.44 -3.38 -4.01
N ILE A 59 12.34 -3.65 -5.31
CA ILE A 59 11.53 -2.84 -6.25
C ILE A 59 10.05 -2.86 -5.86
N ALA A 60 9.52 -4.04 -5.46
CA ALA A 60 8.14 -4.16 -5.02
C ALA A 60 7.89 -3.33 -3.75
N LEU A 61 8.80 -3.37 -2.78
CA LEU A 61 8.70 -2.56 -1.56
C LEU A 61 8.67 -1.06 -1.86
N GLU A 62 9.52 -0.56 -2.75
CA GLU A 62 9.51 0.86 -3.13
C GLU A 62 8.21 1.26 -3.85
N LYS A 63 7.67 0.39 -4.71
CA LYS A 63 6.35 0.62 -5.33
C LYS A 63 5.23 0.65 -4.28
N THR A 64 5.22 -0.30 -3.35
CA THR A 64 4.23 -0.36 -2.26
C THR A 64 4.28 0.90 -1.39
N LYS A 65 5.47 1.38 -1.06
CA LYS A 65 5.66 2.64 -0.32
C LYS A 65 5.03 3.83 -1.04
N ASN A 66 5.24 3.94 -2.35
CA ASN A 66 4.64 5.02 -3.16
C ASN A 66 3.11 4.92 -3.20
N VAL A 67 2.55 3.71 -3.33
CA VAL A 67 1.09 3.48 -3.27
C VAL A 67 0.54 3.88 -1.91
N LEU A 68 1.15 3.44 -0.81
CA LEU A 68 0.71 3.78 0.55
C LEU A 68 0.76 5.29 0.81
N LYS A 69 1.80 5.97 0.32
CA LYS A 69 1.94 7.43 0.42
C LYS A 69 0.83 8.13 -0.37
N HIS A 70 0.58 7.69 -1.60
CA HIS A 70 -0.52 8.21 -2.41
C HIS A 70 -1.88 7.97 -1.75
N CYS A 71 -2.10 6.81 -1.11
CA CYS A 71 -3.33 6.56 -0.35
C CYS A 71 -3.54 7.59 0.76
N THR A 72 -2.48 7.88 1.51
CA THR A 72 -2.55 8.82 2.63
C THR A 72 -2.71 10.26 2.18
N GLU A 73 -2.17 10.63 1.01
CA GLU A 73 -2.36 11.95 0.40
C GLU A 73 -3.76 12.12 -0.21
N CYS A 74 -4.29 11.12 -0.92
CA CYS A 74 -5.65 11.14 -1.45
C CYS A 74 -6.72 11.10 -0.35
N SER A 75 -6.52 10.33 0.73
CA SER A 75 -7.43 10.35 1.88
C SER A 75 -7.44 11.69 2.63
N LYS A 76 -6.38 12.49 2.55
CA LYS A 76 -6.37 13.85 3.14
C LYS A 76 -7.13 14.86 2.29
N LEU A 77 -7.16 14.68 0.98
CA LEU A 77 -7.87 15.59 0.07
C LEU A 77 -9.39 15.45 0.15
N TYR A 78 -9.91 14.28 0.54
CA TYR A 78 -11.35 14.04 0.71
C TYR A 78 -11.94 14.55 2.04
N LEU A 79 -11.10 14.97 3.00
CA LEU A 79 -11.54 15.51 4.29
C LEU A 79 -11.66 17.05 4.30
N VAL A 80 -11.48 17.71 3.16
CA VAL A 80 -11.60 19.18 3.00
C VAL A 80 -12.90 19.59 2.29
N CYS A 81 -13.83 18.66 2.08
CA CYS A 81 -15.17 18.97 1.55
C CYS A 81 -16.21 18.98 2.66
#